data_AF-A0A7C6SSR4-F1
#
_entry.id   AF-A0A7C6SSR4-F1
#
_cell.length_a   1.000
_cell.length_b   1.000
_cell.length_c   1.000
_cell.angle_alpha   90.00
_cell.angle_beta   90.00
_cell.angle_gamma   90.00
#
_symmetry.space_group_name_H-M   'P 1'
#
loop_
_entity.id
_entity.type
_entity.pdbx_description
1 polymer ?
#
loop_
_entity_poly.entity_id
_entity_poly.type
_entity_poly.pdbx_seq_one_letter_code
_entity_poly.pdbx_strand_id
1 'polypeptide(L)'
;MTKRVVTCIVCPKGCRIDVEINNGEITSIKNYDCKRGIDYAKSEVLDPRRILTTTVKLSTGRVLPIRTIEPIPKHLLKKAMVELKDKIVVPPVKVGDVIAKNIVGTGVEVIATANAK
;
A
#
# COMPACT_ATOMS: atom_id res chain seq x y z
N MET A 1 1.16 -12.59 24.77
CA MET A 1 -0.09 -11.86 24.51
C MET A 1 0.21 -10.37 24.32
N THR A 2 0.00 -9.86 23.10
CA THR A 2 0.31 -8.48 22.72
C THR A 2 -0.98 -7.75 22.45
N LYS A 3 -1.19 -6.59 23.09
CA LYS A 3 -2.34 -5.72 22.83
C LYS A 3 -1.94 -4.63 21.84
N ARG A 4 -2.78 -4.41 20.82
CA ARG A 4 -2.64 -3.31 19.85
C ARG A 4 -3.93 -2.52 19.78
N VAL A 5 -3.80 -1.22 19.63
CA VAL A 5 -4.92 -0.31 19.44
C VAL A 5 -4.83 0.24 18.01
N VAL A 6 -5.93 0.14 17.27
CA VAL A 6 -6.01 0.59 15.87
C VAL A 6 -7.22 1.49 15.70
N THR A 7 -7.01 2.67 15.11
CA THR A 7 -8.12 3.54 14.69
C THR A 7 -8.62 3.08 13.32
N CYS A 8 -9.89 2.71 13.24
CA CYS A 8 -10.53 2.34 11.99
C CYS A 8 -10.64 3.56 11.07
N ILE A 9 -10.02 3.51 9.89
CA ILE A 9 -10.04 4.59 8.90
C ILE A 9 -11.07 4.38 7.77
N VAL A 10 -11.89 3.33 7.86
CA VAL A 10 -12.84 2.95 6.80
C VAL A 10 -14.03 3.91 6.69
N CYS A 11 -14.39 4.59 7.77
CA CYS A 11 -15.52 5.52 7.82
C CYS A 11 -15.26 6.68 8.79
N PRO A 12 -15.99 7.80 8.70
CA PRO A 12 -15.74 8.98 9.53
C PRO A 12 -15.97 8.78 11.03
N LYS A 13 -16.59 7.67 11.46
CA LYS A 13 -16.79 7.36 12.88
C LYS A 13 -15.46 7.11 13.61
N GLY A 14 -14.43 6.59 12.93
CA GLY A 14 -13.09 6.49 13.52
C GLY A 14 -13.00 5.56 14.75
N CYS A 15 -13.68 4.42 14.75
CA CYS A 15 -13.72 3.51 15.90
C CYS A 15 -12.30 3.18 16.40
N ARG A 16 -12.06 3.29 17.71
CA ARG A 16 -10.78 2.94 18.34
C ARG A 16 -10.84 1.48 18.80
N ILE A 17 -10.35 0.58 17.95
CA ILE A 17 -10.50 -0.87 18.08
C ILE A 17 -9.30 -1.44 18.83
N ASP A 18 -9.58 -2.25 19.85
CA ASP A 18 -8.57 -2.98 20.61
C ASP A 18 -8.45 -4.41 20.08
N VAL A 19 -7.23 -4.84 19.76
CA VAL A 19 -6.93 -6.16 19.22
C VAL A 19 -5.91 -6.86 20.12
N GLU A 20 -6.23 -8.08 20.53
CA GLU A 20 -5.34 -8.94 21.30
C GLU A 20 -4.79 -10.06 20.41
N ILE A 21 -3.47 -10.23 20.45
CA ILE A 21 -2.75 -11.20 19.62
C ILE A 21 -2.00 -12.16 20.53
N ASN A 22 -2.10 -13.45 20.25
CA ASN A 22 -1.30 -14.48 20.90
C ASN A 22 -0.66 -15.38 19.83
N ASN A 23 0.66 -15.56 19.88
CA ASN A 23 1.41 -16.37 18.91
C ASN A 23 1.12 -16.06 17.42
N GLY A 24 0.85 -14.80 17.09
CA GLY A 24 0.54 -14.37 15.72
C GLY A 24 -0.93 -14.50 15.33
N GLU A 25 -1.77 -15.10 16.16
CA GLU A 25 -3.21 -15.23 15.96
C GLU A 25 -3.99 -14.19 16.76
N ILE A 26 -5.08 -13.70 16.19
CA ILE A 26 -5.96 -12.75 16.87
C ILE A 26 -6.89 -13.51 17.81
N THR A 27 -6.78 -13.26 19.11
CA THR A 27 -7.59 -13.91 20.14
C THR A 27 -8.82 -13.08 20.53
N SER A 28 -8.76 -11.75 20.37
CA SER A 28 -9.89 -10.87 20.68
C SER A 28 -9.86 -9.57 19.89
N ILE A 29 -11.03 -9.06 19.53
CA ILE A 29 -11.24 -7.74 18.93
C ILE A 29 -12.40 -7.07 19.65
N LYS A 30 -12.22 -5.85 20.15
CA LYS A 30 -13.21 -5.08 20.93
C LYS A 30 -13.31 -3.65 20.42
N ASN A 31 -14.36 -2.93 20.83
CA ASN A 31 -14.58 -1.52 20.52
C ASN A 31 -14.75 -1.20 19.02
N TYR A 32 -15.53 -2.04 18.33
CA TYR A 32 -15.95 -1.83 16.94
C TYR A 32 -17.48 -1.68 16.84
N ASP A 33 -17.95 -0.91 15.86
CA ASP A 33 -19.38 -0.67 15.64
C ASP A 33 -19.94 -1.33 14.36
N CYS A 34 -19.08 -1.94 13.56
CA CYS A 34 -19.50 -2.58 12.32
C CYS A 34 -18.52 -3.67 11.87
N LYS A 35 -18.98 -4.57 11.01
CA LYS A 35 -18.18 -5.66 10.42
C LYS A 35 -16.94 -5.13 9.68
N ARG A 36 -17.08 -4.02 8.94
CA ARG A 36 -15.96 -3.37 8.24
C ARG A 36 -14.81 -2.98 9.18
N GLY A 37 -15.13 -2.57 10.40
CA GLY A 37 -14.12 -2.23 11.40
C GLY A 37 -13.34 -3.46 11.87
N ILE A 38 -14.01 -4.60 12.03
CA ILE A 38 -13.38 -5.88 12.36
C ILE A 38 -12.41 -6.29 11.25
N ASP A 39 -12.87 -6.28 10.00
CA ASP A 39 -12.08 -6.71 8.85
C ASP A 39 -10.85 -5.81 8.63
N TYR A 40 -11.04 -4.50 8.82
CA TYR A 40 -9.94 -3.54 8.82
C TYR A 40 -8.94 -3.78 9.95
N ALA A 41 -9.40 -3.96 11.19
CA ALA A 41 -8.50 -4.19 12.32
C ALA A 41 -7.70 -5.49 12.17
N LYS A 42 -8.33 -6.55 11.65
CA LYS A 42 -7.64 -7.81 11.33
C LYS A 42 -6.53 -7.60 10.30
N SER A 43 -6.85 -6.98 9.16
CA SER A 43 -5.87 -6.74 8.10
C SER A 43 -4.76 -5.79 8.54
N GLU A 44 -5.09 -4.71 9.26
CA GLU A 44 -4.13 -3.72 9.72
C GLU A 44 -3.16 -4.26 10.80
N VAL A 45 -3.56 -5.27 11.56
CA VAL A 45 -2.71 -5.88 12.59
C VAL A 45 -1.83 -7.00 12.04
N LEU A 46 -2.34 -7.80 11.11
CA LEU A 46 -1.66 -8.99 10.58
C LEU A 46 -0.74 -8.69 9.39
N ASP A 47 -1.27 -8.06 8.34
CA ASP A 47 -0.52 -7.74 7.12
C ASP A 47 -1.03 -6.43 6.54
N PRO A 48 -0.56 -5.28 7.05
CA PRO A 48 -1.20 -4.04 6.72
C PRO A 48 -0.69 -3.56 5.35
N ARG A 49 -1.59 -3.38 4.38
CA ARG A 49 -1.25 -3.09 2.98
C ARG A 49 -1.57 -1.66 2.57
N ARG A 50 -0.82 -1.12 1.60
CA ARG A 50 -1.03 0.23 1.04
C ARG A 50 -0.74 0.26 -0.45
N ILE A 51 -1.45 1.11 -1.17
CA ILE A 51 -1.05 1.52 -2.51
C ILE A 51 0.26 2.31 -2.37
N LEU A 52 1.31 1.87 -3.05
CA LEU A 52 2.53 2.67 -3.17
C LEU A 52 2.26 3.77 -4.19
N THR A 53 2.36 5.02 -3.79
CA THR A 53 2.36 6.18 -4.67
C THR A 53 3.73 6.84 -4.61
N THR A 54 4.36 7.06 -5.77
CA THR A 54 5.70 7.66 -5.84
C THR A 54 5.96 8.25 -7.23
N THR A 55 7.19 8.62 -7.54
CA THR A 55 7.62 9.13 -8.84
C THR A 55 8.84 8.38 -9.35
N VAL A 56 8.98 8.33 -10.68
CA VAL A 56 10.20 7.87 -11.37
C VAL A 56 10.71 8.96 -12.30
N LYS A 57 11.97 8.88 -12.72
CA LYS A 57 12.55 9.86 -13.64
C LYS A 57 12.06 9.59 -15.06
N LEU A 58 11.81 10.66 -15.80
CA LEU A 58 11.69 10.62 -17.25
C LEU A 58 13.06 10.90 -17.88
N SER A 59 13.32 10.37 -19.08
CA SER A 59 14.51 10.69 -19.87
C SER A 59 14.64 12.19 -20.18
N THR A 60 13.54 12.94 -20.10
CA THR A 60 13.48 14.40 -20.26
C THR A 60 13.94 15.19 -19.03
N GLY A 61 14.35 14.51 -17.94
CA GLY A 61 14.75 15.14 -16.67
C GLY A 61 13.58 15.51 -15.75
N ARG A 62 12.33 15.36 -16.21
CA ARG A 62 11.12 15.52 -15.39
C ARG A 62 10.84 14.25 -14.59
N VAL A 63 9.82 14.31 -13.73
CA VAL A 63 9.32 13.15 -12.98
C VAL A 63 7.96 12.69 -13.51
N LEU A 64 7.71 11.39 -13.46
CA LEU A 64 6.45 10.77 -13.80
C LEU A 64 5.82 10.19 -12.52
N PRO A 65 4.60 10.61 -12.13
CA PRO A 65 3.88 9.99 -11.02
C PRO A 65 3.40 8.59 -11.39
N ILE A 66 3.61 7.67 -10.46
CA ILE A 66 3.29 6.25 -10.59
C ILE A 66 2.61 5.73 -9.32
N ARG A 67 1.86 4.64 -9.46
CA ARG A 67 1.33 3.91 -8.32
C ARG A 67 1.30 2.41 -8.55
N THR A 68 1.27 1.61 -7.49
CA THR A 68 0.86 0.21 -7.63
C THR A 68 -0.61 0.10 -8.00
N ILE A 69 -0.97 -0.87 -8.83
CA ILE A 69 -2.37 -1.12 -9.20
C ILE A 69 -3.17 -1.62 -7.99
N GLU A 70 -2.53 -2.42 -7.13
CA GLU A 70 -3.08 -2.98 -5.89
C GLU A 70 -2.23 -2.67 -4.65
N PRO A 71 -2.79 -2.78 -3.43
CA PRO A 71 -2.04 -2.56 -2.20
C PRO A 71 -0.97 -3.63 -1.98
N ILE A 72 0.25 -3.20 -1.65
CA ILE A 72 1.35 -4.09 -1.26
C ILE A 72 1.60 -4.04 0.26
N PRO A 73 2.19 -5.09 0.87
CA PRO A 73 2.55 -5.10 2.29
C PRO A 73 3.40 -3.88 2.71
N LYS A 74 3.07 -3.24 3.84
CA LYS A 74 3.75 -2.02 4.33
C LYS A 74 5.26 -2.16 4.40
N HIS A 75 5.69 -3.33 4.89
CA HIS A 75 7.09 -3.60 5.14
C HIS A 75 7.91 -3.66 3.84
N LEU A 76 7.26 -3.85 2.69
CA LEU A 76 7.87 -3.87 1.36
C LEU A 76 7.93 -2.49 0.70
N LEU A 77 7.18 -1.49 1.17
CA LEU A 77 7.12 -0.15 0.55
C LEU A 77 8.51 0.48 0.40
N LYS A 78 9.37 0.38 1.42
CA LYS A 78 10.74 0.91 1.37
C LYS A 78 11.60 0.20 0.32
N LYS A 79 11.49 -1.13 0.23
CA LYS A 79 12.22 -1.92 -0.77
C LYS A 79 11.75 -1.57 -2.18
N ALA A 80 10.44 -1.40 -2.37
CA ALA A 80 9.85 -1.00 -3.64
C ALA A 80 10.34 0.37 -4.11
N MET A 81 10.46 1.34 -3.20
CA MET A 81 11.05 2.65 -3.51
C MET A 81 12.51 2.54 -3.97
N VAL A 82 13.30 1.68 -3.33
CA VAL A 82 14.70 1.44 -3.73
C VAL A 82 14.77 0.80 -5.12
N GLU A 83 13.93 -0.20 -5.40
CA GLU A 83 13.88 -0.87 -6.71
C GLU A 83 13.50 0.10 -7.85
N LEU A 84 12.62 1.07 -7.58
CA LEU A 84 12.17 2.07 -8.56
C LEU A 84 13.11 3.26 -8.72
N LYS A 85 14.04 3.47 -7.79
CA LYS A 85 14.86 4.70 -7.66
C LYS A 85 15.61 5.06 -8.94
N ASP A 86 16.24 4.08 -9.57
CA ASP A 86 17.12 4.29 -10.71
C ASP A 86 16.41 4.07 -12.06
N LYS A 87 15.09 3.91 -12.02
CA LYS A 87 14.29 3.68 -13.23
C LYS A 87 14.08 4.99 -13.98
N ILE A 88 14.46 4.97 -15.26
CA ILE A 88 14.25 6.07 -16.20
C ILE A 88 13.24 5.61 -17.25
N VAL A 89 12.14 6.35 -17.37
CA VAL A 89 11.06 6.07 -18.33
C VAL A 89 11.19 7.01 -19.52
N VAL A 90 11.09 6.49 -20.73
CA VAL A 90 11.19 7.27 -21.97
C VAL A 90 9.78 7.57 -22.49
N PRO A 91 9.40 8.84 -22.71
CA PRO A 91 8.15 9.16 -23.38
C PRO A 91 8.07 8.60 -24.81
N PRO A 92 6.86 8.39 -25.37
CA PRO A 92 5.55 8.74 -24.81
C PRO A 92 5.06 7.73 -23.77
N VAL A 93 4.42 8.23 -22.71
CA VAL A 93 3.76 7.42 -21.67
C VAL A 93 2.33 7.92 -21.49
N LYS A 94 1.39 6.99 -21.36
CA LYS A 94 -0.01 7.26 -21.06
C LYS A 94 -0.38 6.79 -19.65
N VAL A 95 -1.43 7.39 -19.10
CA VAL A 95 -2.05 6.90 -17.87
C VAL A 95 -2.42 5.43 -18.04
N GLY A 96 -2.05 4.60 -17.07
CA GLY A 96 -2.28 3.16 -17.09
C GLY A 96 -1.11 2.34 -17.66
N ASP A 97 -0.12 2.97 -18.30
CA ASP A 97 1.04 2.25 -18.81
C ASP A 97 1.82 1.59 -17.68
N VAL A 98 2.18 0.31 -17.88
CA VAL A 98 2.89 -0.49 -16.90
C VAL A 98 4.37 -0.10 -16.90
N ILE A 99 4.80 0.50 -15.80
CA ILE A 99 6.19 0.88 -15.54
C ILE A 99 6.97 -0.31 -14.98
N ALA A 100 6.41 -1.13 -14.10
CA ALA A 100 7.05 -2.35 -13.59
C ALA A 100 6.01 -3.44 -13.36
N LYS A 101 6.32 -4.71 -13.68
CA LYS A 101 5.34 -5.82 -13.64
C LYS A 101 5.27 -6.62 -12.34
N ASN A 102 6.33 -6.60 -11.53
CA ASN A 102 6.42 -7.42 -10.32
C ASN A 102 7.26 -6.71 -9.26
N ILE A 103 6.71 -5.64 -8.68
CA ILE A 103 7.46 -4.84 -7.71
C ILE A 103 7.79 -5.69 -6.47
N VAL A 104 9.07 -5.77 -6.10
CA VAL A 104 9.58 -6.50 -4.93
C VAL A 104 9.03 -7.93 -4.77
N GLY A 105 8.77 -8.62 -5.88
CA GLY A 105 8.30 -10.01 -5.87
C GLY A 105 6.84 -10.19 -5.44
N THR A 106 6.04 -9.12 -5.42
CA THR A 106 4.63 -9.16 -4.98
C THR A 106 3.64 -9.65 -6.04
N GLY A 107 4.06 -9.74 -7.30
CA GLY A 107 3.19 -9.95 -8.46
C GLY A 107 2.37 -8.71 -8.86
N VAL A 108 2.56 -7.57 -8.16
CA VAL A 108 1.77 -6.35 -8.40
C VAL A 108 2.48 -5.44 -9.39
N GLU A 109 1.72 -4.92 -10.33
CA GLU A 109 2.18 -3.96 -11.32
C GLU A 109 2.22 -2.53 -10.76
N VAL A 110 3.15 -1.73 -11.29
CA VAL A 110 3.29 -0.30 -11.07
C VAL A 110 2.93 0.40 -12.37
N ILE A 111 1.96 1.31 -12.32
CA ILE A 111 1.41 2.01 -13.48
C ILE A 111 1.64 3.52 -13.41
N ALA A 112 1.68 4.17 -14.56
CA ALA A 112 1.70 5.63 -14.68
C ALA A 112 0.35 6.25 -14.35
N THR A 113 0.35 7.38 -13.64
CA THR A 113 -0.87 8.15 -13.32
C THR A 113 -0.92 9.52 -14.00
N ALA A 114 0.01 9.80 -14.92
CA ALA A 114 -0.01 10.98 -15.78
C ALA A 114 0.52 10.66 -17.17
N ASN A 115 0.16 11.48 -18.16
CA ASN A 115 0.71 11.38 -19.51
C ASN A 115 2.04 12.15 -19.60
N ALA A 116 3.02 11.58 -20.29
CA ALA A 116 4.27 12.24 -20.66
C ALA A 116 4.46 12.14 -22.17
N LYS A 117 4.82 13.27 -22.79
CA LYS A 117 5.13 13.37 -24.22
C LYS A 117 6.63 13.44 -24.43
#